data_AF-A0A258BWX6-F1
#
_entry.id   AF-A0A258BWX6-F1
#
_cell.length_a   1.000
_cell.length_b   1.000
_cell.length_c   1.000
_cell.angle_alpha   90.00
_cell.angle_beta   90.00
_cell.angle_gamma   90.00
#
_symmetry.space_group_name_H-M   'P 1'
#
loop_
_entity.id
_entity.type
_entity.pdbx_description
1 polymer ?
#
loop_
_entity_poly.entity_id
_entity_poly.type
_entity_poly.pdbx_seq_one_letter_code
_entity_poly.pdbx_strand_id
1 'polypeptide(L)'
;TDLDELLDWSPGWNWQAYAPLLRWGLQQGVGLYPANIDRALIGQLYREPPPLLPVYADEALDGLRATIAASHCRELPPKQVEAMLAIQQARDQAMAAALLTAPVPAMLVAGSFHVRHDLGVPLYWPEDQPRPLVIVLLEAGEALPNSFPADFVWITPAQPEQDYCAGMAEAD
;
A
#
# COMPACT_ATOMS: atom_id res chain seq x y z
N THR A 1 24.44 -16.04 -5.89
CA THR A 1 23.00 -16.08 -5.62
C THR A 1 22.45 -14.73 -5.94
N ASP A 2 21.40 -14.68 -6.73
CA ASP A 2 20.76 -13.41 -7.04
C ASP A 2 19.98 -12.92 -5.82
N LEU A 3 19.95 -11.59 -5.63
CA LEU A 3 19.46 -10.99 -4.39
C LEU A 3 17.96 -11.26 -4.19
N ASP A 4 17.18 -11.34 -5.26
CA ASP A 4 15.76 -11.72 -5.25
C ASP A 4 15.54 -13.15 -4.73
N GLU A 5 16.38 -14.11 -5.08
CA GLU A 5 16.31 -15.46 -4.52
C GLU A 5 16.60 -15.46 -3.02
N LEU A 6 17.61 -14.69 -2.58
CA LEU A 6 17.94 -14.55 -1.16
C LEU A 6 16.83 -13.90 -0.34
N LEU A 7 16.05 -13.02 -0.98
CA LEU A 7 14.94 -12.31 -0.35
C LEU A 7 13.60 -13.06 -0.45
N ASP A 8 13.56 -14.21 -1.12
CA ASP A 8 12.32 -14.90 -1.51
C ASP A 8 11.33 -13.91 -2.13
N TRP A 9 11.81 -13.15 -3.11
CA TRP A 9 11.09 -11.99 -3.64
C TRP A 9 9.76 -12.40 -4.28
N SER A 10 8.67 -11.83 -3.79
CA SER A 10 7.33 -12.19 -4.26
C SER A 10 7.14 -11.78 -5.73
N PRO A 11 6.67 -12.69 -6.60
CA PRO A 11 6.49 -12.42 -8.03
C PRO A 11 5.42 -11.36 -8.33
N GLY A 12 4.59 -11.01 -7.35
CA GLY A 12 3.63 -9.91 -7.47
C GLY A 12 4.26 -8.51 -7.51
N TRP A 13 5.57 -8.41 -7.26
CA TRP A 13 6.31 -7.15 -7.35
C TRP A 13 7.39 -7.27 -8.42
N ASN A 14 7.34 -6.41 -9.44
CA ASN A 14 8.34 -6.41 -10.51
C ASN A 14 9.74 -6.12 -9.96
N TRP A 15 10.58 -7.14 -9.83
CA TRP A 15 11.94 -7.02 -9.27
C TRP A 15 12.75 -5.90 -9.90
N GLN A 16 12.64 -5.68 -11.22
CA GLN A 16 13.42 -4.66 -11.92
C GLN A 16 13.09 -3.23 -11.44
N ALA A 17 11.87 -3.00 -10.96
CA ALA A 17 11.46 -1.70 -10.42
C ALA A 17 12.04 -1.44 -9.02
N TYR A 18 12.30 -2.48 -8.22
CA TYR A 18 12.75 -2.35 -6.83
C TYR A 18 14.26 -2.61 -6.64
N ALA A 19 14.85 -3.45 -7.49
CA ALA A 19 16.23 -3.89 -7.36
C ALA A 19 17.26 -2.75 -7.23
N PRO A 20 17.16 -1.63 -8.00
CA PRO A 20 18.13 -0.54 -7.88
C PRO A 20 18.16 0.08 -6.47
N LEU A 21 16.98 0.36 -5.90
CA LEU A 21 16.85 0.95 -4.57
C LEU A 21 17.34 -0.01 -3.48
N LEU A 22 16.92 -1.27 -3.54
CA LEU A 22 17.29 -2.28 -2.55
C LEU A 22 18.80 -2.57 -2.56
N ARG A 23 19.40 -2.72 -3.76
CA ARG A 23 20.84 -2.93 -3.89
C ARG A 23 21.63 -1.74 -3.36
N TRP A 24 21.22 -0.52 -3.70
CA TRP A 24 21.85 0.69 -3.18
C TRP A 24 21.77 0.74 -1.65
N GLY A 25 20.59 0.54 -1.06
CA GLY A 25 20.40 0.59 0.39
C GLY A 25 21.29 -0.42 1.14
N LEU A 26 21.28 -1.68 0.67
CA LEU A 26 22.12 -2.73 1.25
C LEU A 26 23.62 -2.43 1.12
N GLN A 27 24.07 -1.84 0.01
CA GLN A 27 25.46 -1.41 -0.17
C GLN A 27 25.86 -0.28 0.78
N GLN A 28 24.90 0.58 1.18
CA GLN A 28 25.11 1.61 2.20
C GLN A 28 25.01 1.07 3.64
N GLY A 29 24.76 -0.23 3.82
CA GLY A 29 24.56 -0.84 5.14
C GLY A 29 23.19 -0.57 5.76
N VAL A 30 22.21 -0.10 4.97
CA VAL A 30 20.82 0.06 5.42
C VAL A 30 20.18 -1.33 5.52
N GLY A 31 19.61 -1.64 6.69
CA GLY A 31 18.86 -2.88 6.90
C GLY A 31 17.58 -2.90 6.07
N LEU A 32 17.27 -4.06 5.48
CA LEU A 32 16.00 -4.31 4.79
C LEU A 32 15.06 -5.10 5.72
N TYR A 33 13.88 -4.56 5.98
CA TYR A 33 12.90 -5.15 6.88
C TYR A 33 11.57 -5.37 6.16
N PRO A 34 10.91 -6.52 6.33
CA PRO A 34 9.55 -6.70 5.84
C PRO A 34 8.59 -5.85 6.67
N ALA A 35 7.66 -5.17 6.01
CA ALA A 35 6.67 -4.32 6.67
C ALA A 35 5.22 -4.81 6.48
N ASN A 36 5.01 -5.83 5.64
CA ASN A 36 3.68 -6.31 5.27
C ASN A 36 3.30 -7.58 6.04
N ILE A 37 2.01 -7.90 6.10
CA ILE A 37 1.51 -9.19 6.58
C ILE A 37 1.78 -10.32 5.58
N ASP A 38 1.87 -11.55 6.08
CA ASP A 38 2.13 -12.71 5.23
C ASP A 38 0.88 -13.20 4.47
N ARG A 39 1.09 -14.12 3.52
CA ARG A 39 0.01 -14.68 2.68
C ARG A 39 -1.00 -15.50 3.48
N ALA A 40 -0.58 -16.12 4.59
CA ALA A 40 -1.48 -16.92 5.42
C ALA A 40 -2.49 -16.03 6.14
N LEU A 41 -2.04 -14.91 6.71
CA LEU A 41 -2.90 -13.92 7.34
C LEU A 41 -3.81 -13.23 6.32
N ILE A 42 -3.29 -12.87 5.14
CA ILE A 42 -4.13 -12.35 4.04
C ILE A 42 -5.25 -13.34 3.70
N GLY A 43 -4.93 -14.62 3.52
CA GLY A 43 -5.92 -15.65 3.20
C GLY A 43 -6.94 -15.87 4.32
N GLN A 44 -6.53 -15.75 5.59
CA GLN A 44 -7.44 -15.81 6.73
C GLN A 44 -8.42 -14.63 6.73
N LEU A 45 -7.91 -13.40 6.66
CA LEU A 45 -8.72 -12.18 6.65
C LEU A 45 -9.66 -12.14 5.44
N TYR A 46 -9.23 -12.68 4.30
CA TYR A 46 -10.08 -12.77 3.12
C TYR A 46 -11.31 -13.67 3.34
N ARG A 47 -11.15 -14.80 4.05
CA ARG A 47 -12.24 -15.74 4.34
C ARG A 47 -13.15 -15.25 5.45
N GLU A 48 -12.53 -14.72 6.51
CA GLU A 48 -13.18 -14.33 7.76
C GLU A 48 -12.69 -12.94 8.18
N PRO A 49 -13.15 -11.88 7.52
CA PRO A 49 -12.72 -10.53 7.85
C PRO A 49 -13.31 -10.11 9.21
N PRO A 50 -12.49 -9.55 10.11
CA PRO A 50 -13.00 -8.91 11.32
C PRO A 50 -13.78 -7.63 10.95
N PRO A 51 -14.59 -7.08 11.87
CA PRO A 51 -15.13 -5.74 11.72
C PRO A 51 -14.01 -4.72 11.52
N LEU A 52 -14.24 -3.73 10.66
CA LEU A 52 -13.29 -2.64 10.43
C LEU A 52 -13.11 -1.83 11.71
N LEU A 53 -11.87 -1.45 12.00
CA LEU A 53 -11.55 -0.50 13.05
C LEU A 53 -12.01 0.90 12.64
N PRO A 54 -12.54 1.71 13.57
CA PRO A 54 -13.00 3.07 13.29
C PRO A 54 -11.82 4.07 13.23
N VAL A 55 -10.80 3.75 12.43
CA VAL A 55 -9.60 4.58 12.27
C VAL A 55 -9.66 5.49 11.04
N TYR A 56 -10.36 5.06 10.00
CA TYR A 56 -10.58 5.86 8.80
C TYR A 56 -11.87 6.65 8.96
N ALA A 57 -11.87 7.91 8.53
CA ALA A 57 -13.11 8.67 8.42
C ALA A 57 -14.03 8.04 7.35
N ASP A 58 -15.35 8.16 7.52
CA ASP A 58 -16.34 7.53 6.63
C ASP A 58 -16.11 7.89 5.15
N GLU A 59 -15.81 9.16 4.86
CA GLU A 59 -15.52 9.63 3.49
C GLU A 59 -14.31 8.92 2.88
N ALA A 60 -13.22 8.77 3.64
CA ALA A 60 -12.01 8.10 3.19
C ALA A 60 -12.25 6.60 3.00
N LEU A 61 -13.02 5.98 3.91
CA LEU A 61 -13.39 4.56 3.83
C LEU A 61 -14.27 4.27 2.60
N ASP A 62 -15.25 5.12 2.31
CA ASP A 62 -16.13 4.98 1.15
C ASP A 62 -15.36 5.21 -0.17
N GLY A 63 -14.46 6.19 -0.20
CA GLY A 63 -13.57 6.42 -1.33
C GLY A 63 -12.66 5.21 -1.60
N LEU A 64 -12.08 4.62 -0.55
CA LEU A 64 -11.27 3.40 -0.65
C LEU A 64 -12.12 2.20 -1.12
N ARG A 65 -13.34 2.03 -0.59
CA ARG A 65 -14.28 0.98 -1.02
C ARG A 65 -14.60 1.09 -2.50
N ALA A 66 -14.92 2.29 -2.98
CA ALA A 66 -15.19 2.56 -4.38
C ALA A 66 -13.96 2.28 -5.26
N THR A 67 -12.77 2.64 -4.78
CA THR A 67 -11.50 2.38 -5.46
C THR A 67 -11.24 0.89 -5.59
N ILE A 68 -11.35 0.12 -4.50
CA ILE A 68 -11.19 -1.34 -4.52
C ILE A 68 -12.17 -1.97 -5.51
N ALA A 69 -13.44 -1.57 -5.49
CA ALA A 69 -14.43 -2.10 -6.43
C ALA A 69 -14.03 -1.77 -7.89
N ALA A 70 -13.65 -0.53 -8.17
CA ALA A 70 -13.23 -0.11 -9.52
C ALA A 70 -11.97 -0.84 -10.00
N SER A 71 -10.96 -1.00 -9.14
CA SER A 71 -9.72 -1.75 -9.45
C SER A 71 -9.95 -3.24 -9.71
N HIS A 72 -11.11 -3.77 -9.36
CA HIS A 72 -11.53 -5.14 -9.68
C HIS A 72 -12.72 -5.16 -10.64
N CYS A 73 -12.83 -4.13 -11.49
CA CYS A 73 -13.84 -4.02 -12.55
C CYS A 73 -15.29 -4.13 -12.05
N ARG A 74 -15.52 -3.87 -10.75
CA ARG A 74 -16.80 -4.01 -10.03
C ARG A 74 -17.35 -5.43 -10.01
N GLU A 75 -16.51 -6.43 -10.27
CA GLU A 75 -16.88 -7.85 -10.28
C GLU A 75 -16.78 -8.52 -8.90
N LEU A 76 -16.10 -7.88 -7.93
CA LEU A 76 -16.01 -8.43 -6.58
C LEU A 76 -17.37 -8.35 -5.87
N PRO A 77 -17.87 -9.47 -5.29
CA PRO A 77 -18.99 -9.46 -4.37
C PRO A 77 -18.74 -8.50 -3.20
N PRO A 78 -19.78 -7.81 -2.66
CA PRO A 78 -19.63 -6.85 -1.57
C PRO A 78 -18.86 -7.39 -0.35
N LYS A 79 -19.08 -8.65 0.02
CA LYS A 79 -18.37 -9.31 1.13
C LYS A 79 -16.85 -9.38 0.89
N GLN A 80 -16.42 -9.59 -0.37
CA GLN A 80 -15.00 -9.63 -0.71
C GLN A 80 -14.39 -8.23 -0.72
N VAL A 81 -15.16 -7.19 -1.07
CA VAL A 81 -14.72 -5.80 -0.92
C VAL A 81 -14.47 -5.46 0.55
N GLU A 82 -15.38 -5.83 1.45
CA GLU A 82 -15.17 -5.66 2.90
C GLU A 82 -13.94 -6.43 3.41
N ALA A 83 -13.69 -7.62 2.85
CA ALA A 83 -12.50 -8.38 3.19
C ALA A 83 -11.21 -7.68 2.75
N MET A 84 -11.21 -7.04 1.56
CA MET A 84 -10.08 -6.23 1.11
C MET A 84 -9.86 -4.99 1.98
N LEU A 85 -10.92 -4.36 2.48
CA LEU A 85 -10.82 -3.26 3.45
C LEU A 85 -10.20 -3.71 4.77
N ALA A 86 -10.57 -4.89 5.29
CA ALA A 86 -9.98 -5.45 6.49
C ALA A 86 -8.49 -5.80 6.29
N ILE A 87 -8.14 -6.35 5.12
CA ILE A 87 -6.75 -6.59 4.72
C ILE A 87 -5.97 -5.28 4.64
N GLN A 88 -6.55 -4.22 4.05
CA GLN A 88 -5.93 -2.90 3.98
C GLN A 88 -5.54 -2.40 5.38
N GLN A 89 -6.49 -2.41 6.33
CA GLN A 89 -6.22 -2.02 7.71
C GLN A 89 -5.14 -2.87 8.38
N ALA A 90 -5.17 -4.18 8.19
CA ALA A 90 -4.17 -5.08 8.75
C ALA A 90 -2.76 -4.82 8.18
N ARG A 91 -2.66 -4.52 6.88
CA ARG A 91 -1.39 -4.12 6.25
C ARG A 91 -0.88 -2.81 6.82
N ASP A 92 -1.75 -1.82 6.94
CA ASP A 92 -1.38 -0.48 7.42
C ASP A 92 -0.91 -0.52 8.87
N GLN A 93 -1.58 -1.30 9.72
CA GLN A 93 -1.16 -1.54 11.09
C GLN A 93 0.20 -2.25 11.16
N ALA A 94 0.43 -3.28 10.34
CA ALA A 94 1.70 -4.00 10.29
C ALA A 94 2.84 -3.10 9.81
N MET A 95 2.60 -2.27 8.79
CA MET A 95 3.59 -1.33 8.27
C MET A 95 3.94 -0.25 9.28
N ALA A 96 2.94 0.28 10.01
CA ALA A 96 3.17 1.23 11.09
C ALA A 96 4.05 0.62 12.19
N ALA A 97 3.73 -0.60 12.65
CA ALA A 97 4.51 -1.30 13.66
C ALA A 97 5.94 -1.61 13.21
N ALA A 98 6.12 -2.02 11.95
CA ALA A 98 7.44 -2.28 11.37
C ALA A 98 8.29 -1.01 11.28
N LEU A 99 7.71 0.10 10.82
CA LEU A 99 8.42 1.37 10.72
C LEU A 99 8.77 1.93 12.10
N LEU A 100 7.86 1.82 13.08
CA LEU A 100 8.07 2.29 14.44
C LEU A 100 9.21 1.56 15.17
N THR A 101 9.42 0.28 14.84
CA THR A 101 10.45 -0.55 15.48
C THR A 101 11.76 -0.62 14.70
N ALA A 102 11.81 -0.03 13.50
CA ALA A 102 13.01 -0.01 12.66
C ALA A 102 14.10 0.92 13.25
N PRO A 103 15.39 0.57 13.13
CA PRO A 103 16.48 1.48 13.48
C PRO A 103 16.42 2.78 12.66
N VAL A 104 16.55 3.93 13.32
CA VAL A 104 16.54 5.24 12.65
C VAL A 104 17.94 5.60 12.09
N PRO A 105 18.02 6.27 10.92
CA PRO A 105 16.90 6.69 10.06
C PRO A 105 16.27 5.51 9.30
N ALA A 106 14.94 5.51 9.20
CA ALA A 106 14.15 4.49 8.51
C ALA A 106 13.23 5.09 7.45
N MET A 107 12.94 4.33 6.39
CA MET A 107 12.03 4.71 5.31
C MET A 107 11.15 3.51 4.94
N LEU A 108 9.84 3.75 4.85
CA LEU A 108 8.88 2.79 4.32
C LEU A 108 8.62 3.09 2.85
N VAL A 109 8.70 2.07 2.00
CA VAL A 109 8.28 2.14 0.59
C VAL A 109 7.00 1.31 0.46
N ALA A 110 5.89 1.97 0.14
CA ALA A 110 4.57 1.33 0.03
C ALA A 110 3.71 2.03 -1.04
N GLY A 111 2.60 1.41 -1.42
CA GLY A 111 1.60 2.03 -2.30
C GLY A 111 0.97 3.28 -1.65
N SER A 112 0.53 4.23 -2.46
CA SER A 112 0.05 5.54 -1.98
C SER A 112 -1.09 5.44 -0.95
N PHE A 113 -2.04 4.51 -1.14
CA PHE A 113 -3.14 4.27 -0.18
C PHE A 113 -2.68 3.84 1.21
N HIS A 114 -1.46 3.34 1.36
CA HIS A 114 -0.90 2.91 2.64
C HIS A 114 -0.22 4.03 3.43
N VAL A 115 0.08 5.17 2.79
CA VAL A 115 0.91 6.22 3.42
C VAL A 115 0.19 7.55 3.59
N ARG A 116 -1.05 7.68 3.10
CA ARG A 116 -1.83 8.93 3.19
C ARG A 116 -2.16 9.31 4.64
N HIS A 117 -2.33 10.59 4.91
CA HIS A 117 -2.74 11.06 6.25
C HIS A 117 -4.18 10.71 6.61
N ASP A 118 -5.05 10.55 5.61
CA ASP A 118 -6.46 10.16 5.78
C ASP A 118 -6.70 8.66 5.62
N LEU A 119 -5.66 7.90 5.22
CA LEU A 119 -5.69 6.45 5.00
C LEU A 119 -4.32 5.83 5.29
N GLY A 120 -4.32 4.81 6.13
CA GLY A 120 -3.20 3.91 6.30
C GLY A 120 -2.24 4.27 7.42
N VAL A 121 -0.94 4.06 7.21
CA VAL A 121 0.10 4.02 8.25
C VAL A 121 0.04 5.20 9.25
N PRO A 122 -0.10 6.47 8.81
CA PRO A 122 -0.17 7.60 9.74
C PRO A 122 -1.28 7.52 10.78
N LEU A 123 -2.38 6.83 10.49
CA LEU A 123 -3.52 6.69 11.40
C LEU A 123 -3.31 5.64 12.50
N TYR A 124 -2.29 4.78 12.34
CA TYR A 124 -1.85 3.82 13.35
C TYR A 124 -0.62 4.32 14.12
N TRP A 125 -0.16 5.55 13.87
CA TRP A 125 1.04 6.10 14.49
C TRP A 125 0.76 6.61 15.92
N PRO A 126 1.59 6.27 16.92
CA PRO A 126 1.41 6.77 18.28
C PRO A 126 1.56 8.30 18.36
N GLU A 127 0.70 8.96 19.14
CA GLU A 127 0.71 10.42 19.30
C GLU A 127 1.96 10.95 20.02
N ASP A 128 2.61 10.11 20.84
CA ASP A 128 3.81 10.44 21.61
C ASP A 128 5.11 10.25 20.81
N GLN A 129 5.02 9.82 19.55
CA GLN A 129 6.16 9.60 18.66
C GLN A 129 6.23 10.67 17.57
N PRO A 130 7.44 11.10 17.15
CA PRO A 130 7.58 11.94 15.97
C PRO A 130 6.95 11.26 14.76
N ARG A 131 6.06 11.96 14.04
CA ARG A 131 5.41 11.40 12.85
C ARG A 131 6.41 11.29 11.70
N PRO A 132 6.33 10.22 10.88
CA PRO A 132 7.14 10.13 9.67
C PRO A 132 6.69 11.18 8.66
N LEU A 133 7.63 11.66 7.84
CA LEU A 133 7.31 12.51 6.71
C LEU A 133 6.68 11.66 5.59
N VAL A 134 5.54 12.10 5.06
CA VAL A 134 4.82 11.40 4.00
C VAL A 134 5.08 12.07 2.65
N ILE A 135 5.71 11.33 1.75
CA ILE A 135 5.93 11.73 0.35
C ILE A 135 5.17 10.75 -0.55
N VAL A 136 4.27 11.28 -1.38
CA VAL A 136 3.49 10.49 -2.34
C VAL A 136 3.91 10.85 -3.76
N LEU A 137 4.14 9.82 -4.57
CA LEU A 137 4.44 9.97 -5.99
C LEU A 137 3.15 9.82 -6.77
N LEU A 138 2.81 10.83 -7.59
CA LEU A 138 1.64 10.82 -8.48
C LEU A 138 2.08 10.98 -9.92
N GLU A 139 1.47 10.23 -10.82
CA GLU A 139 1.73 10.35 -12.24
C GLU A 139 1.07 11.62 -12.82
N ALA A 140 1.76 12.28 -13.73
CA ALA A 140 1.18 13.40 -14.48
C ALA A 140 0.01 12.92 -15.36
N GLY A 141 -0.93 13.81 -15.66
CA GLY A 141 -2.06 13.53 -16.57
C GLY A 141 -3.37 13.29 -15.84
N GLU A 142 -3.35 12.93 -14.56
CA GLU A 142 -4.52 12.99 -13.70
C GLU A 142 -4.74 14.41 -13.17
N ALA A 143 -6.00 14.76 -12.90
CA ALA A 143 -6.32 16.03 -12.25
C ALA A 143 -5.67 16.07 -10.87
N LEU A 144 -4.67 16.95 -10.69
CA LEU A 144 -4.04 17.13 -9.39
C LEU A 144 -5.09 17.64 -8.40
N PRO A 145 -5.31 16.94 -7.28
CA PRO A 145 -6.25 17.41 -6.31
C PRO A 145 -5.72 18.71 -5.68
N ASN A 146 -6.63 19.64 -5.38
CA ASN A 146 -6.28 20.90 -4.72
C ASN A 146 -5.57 20.69 -3.36
N SER A 147 -5.84 19.55 -2.72
CA SER A 147 -5.11 19.07 -1.56
C SER A 147 -4.97 17.55 -1.64
N PHE A 148 -3.78 17.03 -1.35
CA PHE A 148 -3.56 15.60 -1.18
C PHE A 148 -3.20 15.34 0.29
N PRO A 149 -3.71 14.26 0.92
CA PRO A 149 -3.41 13.91 2.31
C PRO A 149 -1.98 13.36 2.45
N ALA A 150 -0.97 14.20 2.25
CA ALA A 150 0.45 13.93 2.41
C ALA A 150 1.20 15.23 2.73
N ASP A 151 2.44 15.15 3.21
CA ASP A 151 3.28 16.35 3.41
C ASP A 151 3.81 16.87 2.07
N PHE A 152 4.19 15.95 1.18
CA PHE A 152 4.70 16.27 -0.15
C PHE A 152 4.09 15.38 -1.22
N VAL A 153 3.82 15.97 -2.37
CA VAL A 153 3.45 15.26 -3.59
C VAL A 153 4.54 15.49 -4.63
N TRP A 154 5.12 14.40 -5.13
CA TRP A 154 6.10 14.42 -6.21
C TRP A 154 5.42 13.96 -7.50
N ILE A 155 5.39 14.83 -8.51
CA ILE A 155 4.82 14.48 -9.81
C ILE A 155 5.85 13.76 -10.67
N THR A 156 5.52 12.54 -11.11
CA THR A 156 6.32 11.74 -12.02
C THR A 156 5.77 11.80 -13.44
N PRO A 157 6.57 11.46 -14.48
CA PRO A 157 6.03 11.28 -15.82
C PRO A 157 4.88 10.27 -15.84
N ALA A 158 3.87 10.55 -16.67
CA ALA A 158 2.76 9.63 -16.92
C ALA A 158 3.28 8.30 -17.48
N GLN A 159 2.73 7.18 -16.99
CA GLN A 159 2.87 5.89 -17.69
C GLN A 159 1.80 5.77 -18.78
N PRO A 160 2.02 4.91 -19.80
CA PRO A 160 0.98 4.57 -20.75
C PRO A 160 -0.26 4.04 -20.03
N GLU A 161 -1.44 4.51 -20.45
CA GLU A 161 -2.71 4.00 -19.92
C GLU A 161 -2.82 2.49 -20.20
N GLN A 162 -3.21 1.74 -19.18
CA GLN A 162 -3.41 0.30 -19.26
C GLN A 162 -4.84 -0.02 -18.82
N ASP A 163 -5.63 -0.57 -19.74
CA ASP A 163 -6.96 -1.08 -19.42
C ASP A 163 -6.83 -2.45 -18.73
N TYR A 164 -6.85 -2.43 -17.39
CA TYR A 164 -6.79 -3.64 -16.57
C TYR A 164 -8.10 -4.45 -16.57
N CYS A 165 -9.19 -3.89 -17.11
CA CYS A 165 -10.48 -4.57 -17.25
C CYS A 165 -10.69 -5.17 -18.64
N ALA A 166 -9.84 -4.83 -19.62
CA ALA A 166 -9.88 -5.40 -20.95
C ALA A 166 -9.81 -6.94 -20.89
N GLY A 167 -10.90 -7.60 -21.33
CA GLY A 167 -11.00 -9.06 -21.40
C GLY A 167 -11.67 -9.74 -20.20
N MET A 168 -12.11 -9.00 -19.18
CA MET A 168 -12.91 -9.57 -18.07
C MET A 168 -14.42 -9.64 -18.38
N ALA A 169 -14.87 -9.00 -19.46
CA ALA A 169 -16.29 -8.95 -19.86
C ALA A 169 -16.83 -10.25 -20.53
N GLU A 170 -16.11 -11.37 -20.47
CA GLU A 170 -16.56 -12.66 -21.01
C GLU A 170 -16.55 -13.76 -19.94
N ALA A 171 -17.49 -13.67 -19.01
CA ALA A 171 -17.88 -14.82 -18.17
C ALA A 171 -19.38 -14.71 -17.86
N ASP A 172 -20.21 -15.04 -18.86
CA ASP A 172 -21.63 -15.39 -18.67
C ASP A 172 -21.79 -16.71 -17.88
#